data_AF-A0A4W3HTD8-F1
#
_entry.id   AF-A0A4W3HTD8-F1
#
_cell.length_a   1.000
_cell.length_b   1.000
_cell.length_c   1.000
_cell.angle_alpha   90.00
_cell.angle_beta   90.00
_cell.angle_gamma   90.00
#
_symmetry.space_group_name_H-M   'P 1'
#
loop_
_entity.id
_entity.type
_entity.pdbx_description
1 polymer ?
#
loop_
_entity_poly.entity_id
_entity_poly.type
_entity_poly.pdbx_seq_one_letter_code
_entity_poly.pdbx_strand_id
1 'polypeptide(L)'
;MCVGVRGQGLGLGLPLLLVLAAVGVSPSARGHLLRSVVLDEHSGRLRVVGGLNPHSIAWANLTDRIRATGWSFLEIGTNGKYNDSIQAYAAGVVEAAVTQPLIYMHWMNTMFNYCGPFKYKTKYCEKLRNYIETNLAWMERQMVKAKEDEYWYQIRLTLLQLQGLEDSYNDRVSFPVGKFSINPFGFILFQMGGDLEDLETALNDTNDGVVTGSGSCSALIKLLPGNKELLVAHDTWSNYQTMLRIIKKYNFSFSYSANGNVQSFSSYPGVIFSGDDFYILSSGLVTLETTIGNNNPDLWKFVQPVGSVMEWLRNIVANRLAKNGEQWASIFKRFNSGTYNNQWMIVDYNYFIPGRTDIKEKLLTVLEQIPGQIVVRDKTELLMRQGYWPSYNIPYFEEIFNLSGNLPLVAQYGDWFTYDKNPRAKIFRRNQTMVTDMASMIKLMRYNDYLHDPLSKYPGCDPSSNGENSISSRSDLNPANGTYLFPALEHRSHGGTDMKVTSSEMYKTFEMIAISGPAWDQVPPFQWSKSSYSGLIHMGHPDLWKFPPVMVRWKKLCELSFFKTRKVLSLWTASKLDAISPPPLKRNSLRFVR
;
A
#
# COMPACT_ATOMS: atom_id res chain seq x y z
N MET A 1 45.93 -38.14 16.93
CA MET A 1 47.35 -38.27 16.54
C MET A 1 47.41 -38.04 15.04
N CYS A 2 47.69 -36.79 14.64
CA CYS A 2 48.98 -36.31 14.09
C CYS A 2 49.08 -36.60 12.58
N VAL A 3 49.51 -35.71 11.68
CA VAL A 3 49.73 -34.26 11.56
C VAL A 3 49.73 -34.04 10.03
N GLY A 4 49.23 -32.91 9.53
CA GLY A 4 49.39 -32.53 8.12
C GLY A 4 49.60 -31.02 7.99
N VAL A 5 50.79 -30.64 7.57
CA VAL A 5 51.29 -29.27 7.35
C VAL A 5 50.88 -28.75 5.96
N ARG A 6 50.88 -27.41 5.80
CA ARG A 6 50.85 -26.54 4.58
C ARG A 6 49.49 -25.84 4.40
N GLY A 7 49.41 -24.56 4.06
CA GLY A 7 50.41 -23.56 3.69
C GLY A 7 49.68 -22.23 3.44
N GLN A 8 50.39 -21.13 3.64
CA GLN A 8 49.89 -19.77 3.41
C GLN A 8 49.66 -19.50 1.91
N GLY A 9 48.59 -18.78 1.62
CA GLY A 9 48.30 -18.14 0.34
C GLY A 9 47.22 -17.09 0.54
N LEU A 10 47.64 -15.87 0.92
CA LEU A 10 46.79 -14.68 0.96
C LEU A 10 46.55 -14.17 -0.46
N GLY A 11 45.28 -13.92 -0.80
CA GLY A 11 44.89 -13.36 -2.10
C GLY A 11 43.40 -13.04 -2.18
N LEU A 12 43.01 -11.94 -1.50
CA LEU A 12 42.00 -10.93 -1.86
C LEU A 12 40.72 -11.35 -2.61
N GLY A 13 39.56 -11.06 -1.98
CA GLY A 13 38.31 -10.80 -2.72
C GLY A 13 36.99 -11.18 -2.03
N LEU A 14 36.78 -10.92 -0.73
CA LEU A 14 35.42 -10.95 -0.17
C LEU A 14 34.74 -9.59 -0.38
N PRO A 15 33.54 -9.52 -0.99
CA PRO A 15 32.75 -8.30 -0.95
C PRO A 15 32.21 -8.13 0.47
N LEU A 16 32.54 -6.98 1.06
CA LEU A 16 32.05 -6.53 2.35
C LEU A 16 30.53 -6.38 2.29
N LEU A 17 29.80 -7.39 2.78
CA LEU A 17 28.37 -7.28 3.07
C LEU A 17 28.20 -6.31 4.26
N LEU A 18 28.02 -5.02 3.96
CA LEU A 18 27.40 -4.10 4.91
C LEU A 18 25.91 -4.47 4.98
N VAL A 19 25.61 -5.47 5.81
CA VAL A 19 24.24 -5.81 6.20
C VAL A 19 23.75 -4.64 7.03
N LEU A 20 23.02 -3.71 6.41
CA LEU A 20 21.95 -3.02 7.12
C LEU A 20 21.07 -4.12 7.70
N ALA A 21 21.15 -4.32 9.01
CA ALA A 21 20.40 -5.34 9.73
C ALA A 21 18.91 -4.96 9.67
N ALA A 22 18.26 -5.26 8.54
CA ALA A 22 16.81 -5.25 8.47
C ALA A 22 16.31 -6.18 9.57
N VAL A 23 15.47 -5.67 10.46
CA VAL A 23 14.91 -6.51 11.52
C VAL A 23 13.99 -7.49 10.81
N GLY A 24 14.43 -8.76 10.74
CA GLY A 24 13.62 -9.85 10.22
C GLY A 24 12.39 -10.02 11.10
N VAL A 25 11.27 -9.42 10.71
CA VAL A 25 10.01 -9.60 11.43
C VAL A 25 9.34 -10.83 10.86
N SER A 26 9.65 -11.96 11.48
CA SER A 26 8.77 -13.12 11.37
C SER A 26 7.62 -12.94 12.37
N PRO A 27 6.34 -13.16 12.00
CA PRO A 27 5.21 -13.08 12.92
C PRO A 27 5.24 -14.23 13.96
N SER A 28 6.25 -14.32 14.81
CA SER A 28 6.24 -15.25 15.94
C SER A 28 6.95 -14.67 17.15
N ALA A 29 6.22 -13.85 17.89
CA ALA A 29 6.35 -13.63 19.33
C ALA A 29 5.02 -13.04 19.81
N ARG A 30 4.49 -13.54 20.93
CA ARG A 30 3.23 -13.14 21.62
C ARG A 30 2.61 -11.82 21.10
N GLY A 31 1.44 -11.89 20.46
CA GLY A 31 0.73 -10.70 19.94
C GLY A 31 -0.21 -10.91 18.75
N HIS A 32 -0.46 -12.15 18.31
CA HIS A 32 -1.38 -12.44 17.20
C HIS A 32 -2.83 -12.33 17.63
N LEU A 33 -3.61 -11.52 16.92
CA LEU A 33 -5.07 -11.53 17.01
C LEU A 33 -5.62 -12.25 15.77
N LEU A 34 -6.18 -13.44 16.01
CA LEU A 34 -6.67 -14.33 14.98
C LEU A 34 -8.18 -14.52 15.13
N ARG A 35 -8.93 -14.23 14.07
CA ARG A 35 -10.38 -14.37 14.01
C ARG A 35 -10.79 -15.09 12.75
N SER A 36 -11.93 -15.75 12.80
CA SER A 36 -12.57 -16.39 11.66
C SER A 36 -14.05 -16.03 11.60
N VAL A 37 -14.61 -15.97 10.40
CA VAL A 37 -16.05 -15.79 10.16
C VAL A 37 -16.63 -17.12 9.70
N VAL A 38 -17.61 -17.64 10.43
CA VAL A 38 -18.30 -18.90 10.13
C VAL A 38 -19.77 -18.64 9.87
N LEU A 39 -20.39 -19.51 9.06
CA LEU A 39 -21.85 -19.60 8.96
C LEU A 39 -22.33 -20.52 10.08
N ASP A 40 -23.17 -20.01 10.98
CA ASP A 40 -23.81 -20.82 12.01
C ASP A 40 -24.95 -21.64 11.41
N GLU A 41 -24.84 -22.96 11.40
CA GLU A 41 -25.79 -23.85 10.73
C GLU A 41 -27.20 -23.82 11.34
N HIS A 42 -27.32 -23.51 12.64
CA HIS A 42 -28.62 -23.47 13.33
C HIS A 42 -29.39 -22.18 13.06
N SER A 43 -28.70 -21.04 13.05
CA SER A 43 -29.32 -19.73 12.86
C SER A 43 -29.25 -19.21 11.42
N GLY A 44 -28.41 -19.81 10.58
CA GLY A 44 -28.10 -19.31 9.24
C GLY A 44 -27.35 -17.97 9.22
N ARG A 45 -26.83 -17.51 10.36
CA ARG A 45 -26.18 -16.20 10.49
C ARG A 45 -24.66 -16.30 10.48
N LEU A 46 -24.01 -15.24 10.03
CA LEU A 46 -22.56 -15.10 10.12
C LEU A 46 -22.15 -14.78 11.55
N ARG A 47 -21.08 -15.41 12.04
CA ARG A 47 -20.53 -15.16 13.37
C ARG A 47 -19.01 -15.08 13.33
N VAL A 48 -18.45 -14.10 14.03
CA VAL A 48 -17.02 -14.00 14.29
C VAL A 48 -16.65 -14.92 15.46
N VAL A 49 -15.66 -15.78 15.26
CA VAL A 49 -15.12 -16.69 16.28
C VAL A 49 -13.63 -16.46 16.49
N GLY A 50 -13.14 -16.80 17.69
CA GLY A 50 -11.71 -16.73 18.00
C GLY A 50 -10.91 -17.87 17.36
N GLY A 51 -9.70 -17.54 16.89
CA GLY A 51 -8.78 -18.51 16.30
C GLY A 51 -9.06 -18.81 14.82
N LEU A 52 -8.23 -19.68 14.24
CA LEU A 52 -8.38 -20.16 12.88
C LEU A 52 -9.39 -21.32 12.86
N ASN A 53 -10.40 -21.22 12.00
CA ASN A 53 -11.35 -22.30 11.76
C ASN A 53 -11.21 -22.79 10.30
N PRO A 54 -10.84 -24.05 10.04
CA PRO A 54 -10.71 -24.58 8.67
C PRO A 54 -11.99 -24.53 7.82
N HIS A 55 -13.15 -24.45 8.46
CA HIS A 55 -14.47 -24.33 7.83
C HIS A 55 -14.97 -22.89 7.75
N SER A 56 -14.15 -21.90 8.12
CA SER A 56 -14.52 -20.49 7.99
C SER A 56 -14.71 -20.07 6.54
N ILE A 57 -15.58 -19.08 6.32
CA ILE A 57 -15.70 -18.37 5.04
C ILE A 57 -14.48 -17.48 4.83
N ALA A 58 -14.02 -16.81 5.89
CA ALA A 58 -12.83 -15.98 5.91
C ALA A 58 -12.15 -16.02 7.28
N TRP A 59 -10.85 -15.76 7.31
CA TRP A 59 -10.07 -15.59 8.54
C TRP A 59 -9.12 -14.41 8.39
N ALA A 60 -8.74 -13.79 9.50
CA ALA A 60 -7.70 -12.77 9.55
C ALA A 60 -6.73 -13.00 10.70
N ASN A 61 -5.47 -12.66 10.47
CA ASN A 61 -4.39 -12.64 11.46
C ASN A 61 -3.74 -11.26 11.49
N LEU A 62 -3.93 -10.52 12.57
CA LEU A 62 -3.24 -9.26 12.82
C LEU A 62 -2.06 -9.47 13.76
N THR A 63 -0.91 -8.91 13.39
CA THR A 63 0.26 -8.76 14.26
C THR A 63 0.60 -7.28 14.37
N ASP A 64 0.23 -6.64 15.48
CA ASP A 64 0.53 -5.24 15.72
C ASP A 64 1.96 -5.07 16.26
N ARG A 65 2.79 -4.35 15.51
CA ARG A 65 4.15 -3.98 15.90
C ARG A 65 4.44 -2.49 15.67
N ILE A 66 3.41 -1.64 15.70
CA ILE A 66 3.56 -0.19 15.43
C ILE A 66 4.60 0.43 16.36
N ARG A 67 4.59 0.11 17.67
CA ARG A 67 5.58 0.63 18.62
C ARG A 67 7.03 0.26 18.31
N ALA A 68 7.26 -0.89 17.66
CA ALA A 68 8.62 -1.39 17.40
C ALA A 68 9.10 -1.10 15.99
N THR A 69 8.19 -0.95 15.03
CA THR A 69 8.51 -0.93 13.59
C THR A 69 7.76 0.15 12.81
N GLY A 70 6.79 0.81 13.44
CA GLY A 70 5.83 1.70 12.78
C GLY A 70 4.81 0.99 11.89
N TRP A 71 4.76 -0.35 11.88
CA TRP A 71 3.83 -1.14 11.08
C TRP A 71 3.05 -2.16 11.91
N SER A 72 1.77 -2.34 11.56
CA SER A 72 1.03 -3.58 11.78
C SER A 72 1.06 -4.46 10.53
N PHE A 73 0.85 -5.77 10.71
CA PHE A 73 0.81 -6.74 9.61
C PHE A 73 -0.49 -7.54 9.65
N LEU A 74 -1.26 -7.52 8.57
CA LEU A 74 -2.56 -8.16 8.47
C LEU A 74 -2.56 -9.15 7.30
N GLU A 75 -2.86 -10.41 7.58
CA GLU A 75 -3.13 -11.42 6.55
C GLU A 75 -4.61 -11.84 6.61
N ILE A 76 -5.27 -11.87 5.46
CA ILE A 76 -6.66 -12.34 5.31
C ILE A 76 -6.71 -13.45 4.27
N GLY A 77 -7.42 -14.52 4.57
CA GLY A 77 -7.75 -15.57 3.61
C GLY A 77 -9.23 -15.85 3.53
N THR A 78 -9.73 -16.18 2.34
CA THR A 78 -11.11 -16.63 2.13
C THR A 78 -11.15 -18.07 1.60
N ASN A 79 -12.31 -18.70 1.72
CA ASN A 79 -12.51 -20.10 1.40
C ASN A 79 -13.36 -20.27 0.13
N GLY A 80 -12.75 -20.81 -0.93
CA GLY A 80 -13.38 -21.01 -2.24
C GLY A 80 -14.54 -22.01 -2.28
N LYS A 81 -14.86 -22.68 -1.16
CA LYS A 81 -16.09 -23.48 -1.03
C LYS A 81 -17.36 -22.62 -0.96
N TYR A 82 -17.22 -21.33 -0.65
CA TYR A 82 -18.33 -20.39 -0.57
C TYR A 82 -18.35 -19.48 -1.81
N ASN A 83 -19.50 -18.92 -2.15
CA ASN A 83 -19.59 -17.97 -3.26
C ASN A 83 -18.79 -16.68 -2.98
N ASP A 84 -18.30 -16.02 -4.02
CA ASP A 84 -17.39 -14.88 -3.85
C ASP A 84 -18.03 -13.71 -3.09
N SER A 85 -19.35 -13.53 -3.18
CA SER A 85 -20.06 -12.44 -2.51
C SER A 85 -19.99 -12.56 -0.98
N ILE A 86 -20.26 -13.76 -0.45
CA ILE A 86 -20.16 -14.00 1.00
C ILE A 86 -18.70 -14.03 1.44
N GLN A 87 -17.78 -14.49 0.58
CA GLN A 87 -16.33 -14.40 0.84
C GLN A 87 -15.88 -12.93 0.99
N ALA A 88 -16.27 -12.05 0.06
CA ALA A 88 -15.88 -10.64 0.08
C ALA A 88 -16.45 -9.90 1.29
N TYR A 89 -17.74 -10.11 1.58
CA TYR A 89 -18.35 -9.57 2.79
C TYR A 89 -17.65 -10.07 4.06
N ALA A 90 -17.41 -11.38 4.16
CA ALA A 90 -16.72 -11.97 5.31
C ALA A 90 -15.27 -11.50 5.47
N ALA A 91 -14.58 -11.19 4.36
CA ALA A 91 -13.23 -10.61 4.39
C ALA A 91 -13.23 -9.24 5.08
N GLY A 92 -14.20 -8.38 4.75
CA GLY A 92 -14.40 -7.10 5.44
C GLY A 92 -14.73 -7.28 6.92
N VAL A 93 -15.66 -8.20 7.22
CA VAL A 93 -16.04 -8.52 8.62
C VAL A 93 -14.83 -8.92 9.45
N VAL A 94 -14.03 -9.86 8.94
CA VAL A 94 -12.91 -10.39 9.72
C VAL A 94 -11.75 -9.40 9.84
N GLU A 95 -11.58 -8.50 8.87
CA GLU A 95 -10.65 -7.37 8.98
C GLU A 95 -11.03 -6.47 10.15
N ALA A 96 -12.27 -5.97 10.18
CA ALA A 96 -12.72 -5.08 11.25
C ALA A 96 -12.61 -5.74 12.63
N ALA A 97 -12.96 -7.03 12.70
CA ALA A 97 -12.90 -7.80 13.93
C ALA A 97 -11.48 -7.94 14.54
N VAL A 98 -10.43 -7.82 13.73
CA VAL A 98 -9.05 -7.82 14.22
C VAL A 98 -8.44 -6.42 14.32
N THR A 99 -8.94 -5.43 13.57
CA THR A 99 -8.37 -4.07 13.54
C THR A 99 -9.23 -3.00 14.20
N GLN A 100 -10.33 -3.33 14.89
CA GLN A 100 -11.29 -2.36 15.46
C GLN A 100 -10.63 -1.19 16.22
N PRO A 101 -9.68 -1.40 17.17
CA PRO A 101 -9.04 -0.27 17.85
C PRO A 101 -8.22 0.62 16.91
N LEU A 102 -7.54 0.04 15.93
CA LEU A 102 -6.76 0.78 14.93
C LEU A 102 -7.68 1.59 14.01
N ILE A 103 -8.82 1.01 13.60
CA ILE A 103 -9.84 1.70 12.79
C ILE A 103 -10.35 2.93 13.53
N TYR A 104 -10.70 2.78 14.81
CA TYR A 104 -11.16 3.90 15.64
C TYR A 104 -10.11 5.01 15.71
N MET A 105 -8.87 4.67 16.08
CA MET A 105 -7.80 5.67 16.20
C MET A 105 -7.51 6.35 14.87
N HIS A 106 -7.51 5.61 13.76
CA HIS A 106 -7.29 6.17 12.44
C HIS A 106 -8.44 7.12 12.03
N TRP A 107 -9.70 6.73 12.26
CA TRP A 107 -10.85 7.61 12.04
C TRP A 107 -10.72 8.93 12.82
N MET A 108 -10.33 8.85 14.10
CA MET A 108 -10.13 10.03 14.95
C MET A 108 -9.02 10.95 14.45
N ASN A 109 -7.95 10.37 13.89
CA ASN A 109 -6.81 11.13 13.37
C ASN A 109 -7.11 11.80 12.02
N THR A 110 -7.99 11.20 11.19
CA THR A 110 -8.18 11.62 9.79
C THR A 110 -9.58 12.14 9.49
N MET A 111 -10.63 11.33 9.69
CA MET A 111 -11.98 11.58 9.14
C MET A 111 -12.97 12.19 10.15
N PHE A 112 -12.69 12.16 11.46
CA PHE A 112 -13.68 12.51 12.50
C PHE A 112 -14.38 13.86 12.32
N ASN A 113 -13.65 14.87 11.84
CA ASN A 113 -14.20 16.21 11.61
C ASN A 113 -14.67 16.45 10.16
N TYR A 114 -14.41 15.53 9.24
CA TYR A 114 -14.71 15.68 7.82
C TYR A 114 -16.22 15.58 7.58
N CYS A 115 -16.85 16.68 7.17
CA CYS A 115 -18.31 16.80 7.06
C CYS A 115 -19.11 16.36 8.31
N GLY A 116 -18.50 16.50 9.50
CA GLY A 116 -19.09 16.09 10.77
C GLY A 116 -20.22 17.00 11.30
N PRO A 117 -20.93 16.58 12.37
CA PRO A 117 -22.10 17.28 12.92
C PRO A 117 -21.82 18.64 13.55
N PHE A 118 -20.54 19.02 13.71
CA PHE A 118 -20.11 20.27 14.32
C PHE A 118 -19.70 21.36 13.30
N LYS A 119 -19.45 20.97 12.03
CA LYS A 119 -19.31 21.86 10.85
C LYS A 119 -20.52 21.70 9.92
N TYR A 120 -21.71 21.56 10.51
CA TYR A 120 -22.88 21.00 9.82
C TYR A 120 -23.51 22.02 8.87
N LYS A 121 -23.44 21.70 7.57
CA LYS A 121 -24.00 22.40 6.40
C LYS A 121 -23.13 23.48 5.77
N THR A 122 -21.86 23.18 5.54
CA THR A 122 -21.22 23.75 4.35
C THR A 122 -21.99 23.26 3.11
N LYS A 123 -22.24 24.15 2.14
CA LYS A 123 -22.85 23.77 0.85
C LYS A 123 -22.05 22.64 0.16
N TYR A 124 -20.74 22.56 0.44
CA TYR A 124 -19.86 21.49 0.00
C TYR A 124 -20.31 20.10 0.49
N CYS A 125 -20.51 19.90 1.80
CA CYS A 125 -20.86 18.58 2.33
C CYS A 125 -22.21 18.06 1.80
N GLU A 126 -23.18 18.95 1.54
CA GLU A 126 -24.44 18.56 0.89
C GLU A 126 -24.21 18.12 -0.57
N LYS A 127 -23.36 18.83 -1.31
CA LYS A 127 -22.96 18.41 -2.67
C LYS A 127 -22.20 17.09 -2.65
N LEU A 128 -21.26 16.90 -1.73
CA LEU A 128 -20.48 15.68 -1.60
C LEU A 128 -21.38 14.48 -1.29
N ARG A 129 -22.29 14.61 -0.32
CA ARG A 129 -23.29 13.57 -0.02
C ARG A 129 -24.10 13.22 -1.27
N ASN A 130 -24.63 14.23 -1.95
CA ASN A 130 -25.43 14.02 -3.17
C ASN A 130 -24.62 13.35 -4.28
N TYR A 131 -23.34 13.71 -4.44
CA TYR A 131 -22.42 13.08 -5.39
C TYR A 131 -22.27 11.59 -5.08
N ILE A 132 -21.91 11.25 -3.83
CA ILE A 132 -21.67 9.87 -3.39
C ILE A 132 -22.93 9.02 -3.54
N GLU A 133 -24.08 9.51 -3.06
CA GLU A 133 -25.37 8.80 -3.17
C GLU A 133 -25.77 8.56 -4.63
N THR A 134 -25.60 9.58 -5.49
CA THR A 134 -25.91 9.46 -6.91
C THR A 134 -24.98 8.46 -7.60
N ASN A 135 -23.70 8.47 -7.27
CA ASN A 135 -22.70 7.56 -7.83
C ASN A 135 -22.95 6.11 -7.43
N LEU A 136 -23.16 5.85 -6.12
CA LEU A 136 -23.49 4.52 -5.62
C LEU A 136 -24.79 3.99 -6.24
N ALA A 137 -25.83 4.83 -6.33
CA ALA A 137 -27.09 4.45 -6.96
C ALA A 137 -26.93 4.15 -8.46
N TRP A 138 -26.04 4.87 -9.17
CA TRP A 138 -25.73 4.57 -10.56
C TRP A 138 -24.98 3.24 -10.70
N MET A 139 -23.95 2.98 -9.89
CA MET A 139 -23.21 1.71 -9.91
C MET A 139 -24.14 0.52 -9.59
N GLU A 140 -25.04 0.66 -8.62
CA GLU A 140 -26.06 -0.34 -8.31
C GLU A 140 -26.92 -0.69 -9.55
N ARG A 141 -27.37 0.32 -10.30
CA ARG A 141 -28.11 0.09 -11.55
C ARG A 141 -27.26 -0.65 -12.61
N GLN A 142 -25.97 -0.33 -12.71
CA GLN A 142 -25.07 -1.02 -13.65
C GLN A 142 -24.85 -2.48 -13.24
N MET A 143 -24.64 -2.76 -11.95
CA MET A 143 -24.49 -4.13 -11.43
C MET A 143 -25.73 -4.99 -11.70
N VAL A 144 -26.94 -4.41 -11.62
CA VAL A 144 -28.19 -5.12 -11.96
C VAL A 144 -28.33 -5.34 -13.46
N LYS A 145 -27.90 -4.38 -14.30
CA LYS A 145 -28.02 -4.45 -15.76
C LYS A 145 -27.01 -5.41 -16.39
N ALA A 146 -25.79 -5.45 -15.86
CA ALA A 146 -24.66 -6.16 -16.43
C ALA A 146 -24.24 -7.36 -15.57
N LYS A 147 -25.20 -8.26 -15.27
CA LYS A 147 -25.01 -9.38 -14.32
C LYS A 147 -23.88 -10.34 -14.66
N GLU A 148 -23.51 -10.42 -15.94
CA GLU A 148 -22.44 -11.30 -16.46
C GLU A 148 -21.14 -10.54 -16.75
N ASP A 149 -21.08 -9.21 -16.55
CA ASP A 149 -19.86 -8.43 -16.76
C ASP A 149 -18.93 -8.56 -15.54
N GLU A 150 -17.72 -9.09 -15.78
CA GLU A 150 -16.70 -9.32 -14.75
C GLU A 150 -16.33 -8.05 -13.98
N TYR A 151 -16.32 -6.89 -14.64
CA TYR A 151 -16.00 -5.61 -14.01
C TYR A 151 -17.05 -5.23 -12.97
N TRP A 152 -18.33 -5.29 -13.32
CA TRP A 152 -19.42 -4.98 -12.39
C TRP A 152 -19.56 -6.02 -11.29
N TYR A 153 -19.21 -7.28 -11.57
CA TYR A 153 -19.07 -8.30 -10.55
C TYR A 153 -17.99 -7.93 -9.54
N GLN A 154 -16.79 -7.52 -9.99
CA GLN A 154 -15.71 -7.09 -9.10
C GLN A 154 -16.05 -5.82 -8.31
N ILE A 155 -16.74 -4.84 -8.90
CA ILE A 155 -17.27 -3.67 -8.18
C ILE A 155 -18.19 -4.13 -7.04
N ARG A 156 -19.09 -5.08 -7.31
CA ARG A 156 -19.99 -5.62 -6.28
C ARG A 156 -19.23 -6.29 -5.13
N LEU A 157 -18.23 -7.11 -5.44
CA LEU A 157 -17.42 -7.77 -4.40
C LEU A 157 -16.69 -6.74 -3.53
N THR A 158 -16.11 -5.71 -4.14
CA THR A 158 -15.41 -4.65 -3.41
C THR A 158 -16.35 -3.87 -2.50
N LEU A 159 -17.53 -3.49 -2.97
CA LEU A 159 -18.53 -2.80 -2.17
C LEU A 159 -19.09 -3.69 -1.04
N LEU A 160 -19.22 -5.00 -1.26
CA LEU A 160 -19.56 -5.96 -0.19
C LEU A 160 -18.47 -6.09 0.87
N GLN A 161 -17.19 -6.05 0.48
CA GLN A 161 -16.08 -6.04 1.44
C GLN A 161 -16.14 -4.78 2.30
N LEU A 162 -16.41 -3.61 1.70
CA LEU A 162 -16.60 -2.37 2.46
C LEU A 162 -17.80 -2.45 3.42
N GLN A 163 -18.94 -2.97 2.95
CA GLN A 163 -20.13 -3.19 3.79
C GLN A 163 -19.81 -4.11 4.98
N GLY A 164 -19.12 -5.23 4.73
CA GLY A 164 -18.76 -6.18 5.79
C GLY A 164 -17.84 -5.57 6.85
N LEU A 165 -16.90 -4.71 6.42
CA LEU A 165 -16.02 -3.95 7.31
C LEU A 165 -16.83 -3.03 8.24
N GLU A 166 -17.76 -2.24 7.67
CA GLU A 166 -18.59 -1.29 8.42
C GLU A 166 -19.60 -2.00 9.33
N ASP A 167 -20.27 -3.04 8.84
CA ASP A 167 -21.24 -3.82 9.62
C ASP A 167 -20.56 -4.50 10.81
N SER A 168 -19.37 -5.06 10.62
CA SER A 168 -18.64 -5.70 11.70
C SER A 168 -18.09 -4.71 12.72
N TYR A 169 -17.66 -3.52 12.30
CA TYR A 169 -17.22 -2.49 13.25
C TYR A 169 -18.38 -1.99 14.12
N ASN A 170 -19.59 -1.96 13.57
CA ASN A 170 -20.81 -1.54 14.25
C ASN A 170 -21.56 -2.67 14.97
N ASP A 171 -20.97 -3.87 15.09
CA ASP A 171 -21.58 -5.06 15.69
C ASP A 171 -22.95 -5.45 15.08
N ARG A 172 -23.10 -5.25 13.76
CA ARG A 172 -24.35 -5.46 12.99
C ARG A 172 -24.16 -6.37 11.78
N VAL A 173 -23.33 -7.40 11.91
CA VAL A 173 -23.05 -8.36 10.82
C VAL A 173 -24.35 -8.99 10.30
N SER A 174 -24.72 -8.62 9.08
CA SER A 174 -25.92 -9.06 8.38
C SER A 174 -25.68 -9.05 6.87
N PHE A 175 -25.34 -10.22 6.30
CA PHE A 175 -25.05 -10.34 4.88
C PHE A 175 -26.25 -9.94 4.01
N PRO A 176 -26.11 -8.96 3.08
CA PRO A 176 -27.22 -8.51 2.26
C PRO A 176 -27.54 -9.50 1.13
N VAL A 177 -28.78 -9.97 1.09
CA VAL A 177 -29.32 -10.80 -0.01
C VAL A 177 -29.92 -9.88 -1.08
N GLY A 178 -29.06 -9.37 -1.98
CA GLY A 178 -29.47 -8.50 -3.09
C GLY A 178 -28.89 -7.10 -2.99
N LYS A 179 -29.77 -6.09 -2.99
CA LYS A 179 -29.40 -4.67 -2.90
C LYS A 179 -28.88 -4.33 -1.50
N PHE A 180 -27.93 -3.42 -1.41
CA PHE A 180 -27.41 -2.88 -0.16
C PHE A 180 -27.07 -1.40 -0.34
N SER A 181 -26.86 -0.71 0.77
CA SER A 181 -26.57 0.73 0.79
C SER A 181 -25.33 0.97 1.63
N ILE A 182 -24.35 1.64 1.03
CA ILE A 182 -23.17 2.15 1.74
C ILE A 182 -23.53 3.51 2.34
N ASN A 183 -23.13 3.77 3.58
CA ASN A 183 -23.27 5.08 4.20
C ASN A 183 -22.31 6.09 3.54
N PRO A 184 -22.80 7.19 2.93
CA PRO A 184 -21.95 8.15 2.21
C PRO A 184 -20.93 8.88 3.09
N PHE A 185 -21.16 8.93 4.41
CA PHE A 185 -20.20 9.45 5.40
C PHE A 185 -19.78 8.38 6.41
N GLY A 186 -19.84 7.12 6.00
CA GLY A 186 -19.31 5.98 6.71
C GLY A 186 -17.88 5.66 6.31
N PHE A 187 -17.52 4.38 6.34
CA PHE A 187 -16.18 3.92 5.96
C PHE A 187 -15.83 4.09 4.48
N ILE A 188 -16.76 4.53 3.63
CA ILE A 188 -16.41 4.96 2.27
C ILE A 188 -15.45 6.15 2.28
N LEU A 189 -15.52 7.04 3.28
CA LEU A 189 -14.62 8.19 3.39
C LEU A 189 -13.15 7.76 3.56
N PHE A 190 -12.89 6.65 4.26
CA PHE A 190 -11.54 6.07 4.31
C PHE A 190 -11.03 5.68 2.91
N GLN A 191 -11.92 5.25 2.02
CA GLN A 191 -11.53 4.77 0.69
C GLN A 191 -11.32 5.94 -0.28
N MET A 192 -12.04 7.03 -0.07
CA MET A 192 -12.05 8.19 -0.95
C MET A 192 -10.91 9.18 -0.67
N GLY A 193 -9.94 8.88 0.20
CA GLY A 193 -8.91 9.84 0.63
C GLY A 193 -8.27 10.64 -0.52
N GLY A 194 -7.75 9.97 -1.55
CA GLY A 194 -7.21 10.65 -2.73
C GLY A 194 -8.26 11.14 -3.73
N ASP A 195 -9.43 10.48 -3.83
CA ASP A 195 -10.54 11.00 -4.65
C ASP A 195 -11.06 12.35 -4.13
N LEU A 196 -11.01 12.57 -2.81
CA LEU A 196 -11.45 13.80 -2.15
C LEU A 196 -10.58 15.00 -2.53
N GLU A 197 -9.27 14.82 -2.80
CA GLU A 197 -8.37 15.90 -3.24
C GLU A 197 -8.90 16.61 -4.50
N ASP A 198 -9.42 15.85 -5.46
CA ASP A 198 -10.02 16.39 -6.68
C ASP A 198 -11.49 16.79 -6.48
N LEU A 199 -12.26 16.03 -5.68
CA LEU A 199 -13.70 16.31 -5.44
C LEU A 199 -13.92 17.60 -4.66
N GLU A 200 -13.06 17.95 -3.71
CA GLU A 200 -13.09 19.22 -2.99
C GLU A 200 -13.07 20.40 -3.96
N THR A 201 -12.14 20.37 -4.91
CA THR A 201 -12.02 21.40 -5.95
C THR A 201 -13.22 21.36 -6.90
N ALA A 202 -13.58 20.18 -7.42
CA ALA A 202 -14.66 20.03 -8.40
C ALA A 202 -16.05 20.43 -7.85
N LEU A 203 -16.27 20.28 -6.55
CA LEU A 203 -17.53 20.64 -5.87
C LEU A 203 -17.51 22.06 -5.28
N ASN A 204 -16.44 22.83 -5.52
CA ASN A 204 -16.22 24.17 -5.01
C ASN A 204 -16.26 24.25 -3.48
N ASP A 205 -15.43 23.46 -2.78
CA ASP A 205 -15.16 23.75 -1.38
C ASP A 205 -14.37 25.07 -1.27
N THR A 206 -14.83 25.94 -0.38
CA THR A 206 -14.22 27.24 -0.13
C THR A 206 -13.55 27.31 1.25
N ASN A 207 -13.64 26.24 2.05
CA ASN A 207 -13.22 26.26 3.46
C ASN A 207 -11.84 25.66 3.70
N ASP A 208 -11.45 24.66 2.91
CA ASP A 208 -10.13 24.04 2.97
C ASP A 208 -9.43 24.33 1.64
N GLY A 209 -8.41 25.20 1.69
CA GLY A 209 -7.72 25.68 0.49
C GLY A 209 -6.94 24.56 -0.18
N VAL A 210 -7.15 24.38 -1.49
CA VAL A 210 -6.31 23.50 -2.33
C VAL A 210 -4.86 23.92 -2.16
N VAL A 211 -4.03 23.02 -1.62
CA VAL A 211 -2.60 23.28 -1.43
C VAL A 211 -1.93 23.20 -2.79
N THR A 212 -1.77 24.35 -3.44
CA THR A 212 -1.11 24.42 -4.75
C THR A 212 0.28 23.79 -4.69
N GLY A 213 0.51 22.84 -5.59
CA GLY A 213 1.76 22.10 -5.70
C GLY A 213 1.97 21.06 -4.61
N SER A 214 0.96 20.67 -3.81
CA SER A 214 1.17 19.58 -2.85
C SER A 214 1.64 18.34 -3.60
N GLY A 215 2.88 17.92 -3.33
CA GLY A 215 3.35 16.62 -3.79
C GLY A 215 2.71 15.52 -2.95
N SER A 216 2.43 14.38 -3.56
CA SER A 216 1.84 13.24 -2.86
C SER A 216 2.76 12.03 -2.78
N CYS A 217 3.77 11.85 -3.65
CA CYS A 217 4.60 10.63 -3.64
C CYS A 217 5.88 10.78 -4.48
N SER A 218 6.89 9.97 -4.18
CA SER A 218 8.05 9.74 -5.07
C SER A 218 8.18 8.25 -5.39
N ALA A 219 8.47 7.88 -6.64
CA ALA A 219 8.71 6.50 -7.05
C ALA A 219 9.98 6.35 -7.89
N LEU A 220 10.62 5.18 -7.80
CA LEU A 220 11.75 4.82 -8.64
C LEU A 220 11.71 3.33 -9.02
N ILE A 221 11.68 3.09 -10.33
CA ILE A 221 11.93 1.78 -10.93
C ILE A 221 13.37 1.79 -11.44
N LYS A 222 14.20 0.84 -11.01
CA LYS A 222 15.64 0.86 -11.28
C LYS A 222 16.15 -0.48 -11.77
N LEU A 223 16.76 -0.48 -12.96
CA LEU A 223 17.60 -1.58 -13.42
C LEU A 223 18.99 -1.42 -12.79
N LEU A 224 19.42 -2.44 -12.05
CA LEU A 224 20.78 -2.48 -11.50
C LEU A 224 21.83 -2.73 -12.60
N PRO A 225 23.11 -2.40 -12.38
CA PRO A 225 24.17 -2.59 -13.37
C PRO A 225 24.18 -4.01 -13.96
N GLY A 226 24.25 -4.09 -15.29
CA GLY A 226 24.17 -5.34 -16.04
C GLY A 226 22.78 -5.97 -16.09
N ASN A 227 21.71 -5.22 -15.79
CA ASN A 227 20.33 -5.70 -15.70
C ASN A 227 20.16 -6.92 -14.78
N LYS A 228 21.03 -7.07 -13.78
CA LYS A 228 21.06 -8.21 -12.87
C LYS A 228 19.84 -8.30 -11.94
N GLU A 229 19.14 -7.18 -11.78
CA GLU A 229 17.98 -7.02 -10.91
C GLU A 229 17.18 -5.79 -11.35
N LEU A 230 15.88 -5.84 -11.11
CA LEU A 230 14.94 -4.74 -11.25
C LEU A 230 14.34 -4.44 -9.88
N LEU A 231 14.60 -3.25 -9.35
CA LEU A 231 14.03 -2.78 -8.09
C LEU A 231 12.88 -1.83 -8.37
N VAL A 232 11.81 -1.94 -7.58
CA VAL A 232 10.64 -1.06 -7.67
C VAL A 232 10.37 -0.51 -6.28
N ALA A 233 10.48 0.81 -6.13
CA ALA A 233 10.36 1.50 -4.85
C ALA A 233 9.40 2.68 -4.89
N HIS A 234 8.77 2.94 -3.75
CA HIS A 234 7.76 3.98 -3.56
C HIS A 234 7.89 4.62 -2.16
N ASP A 235 7.83 5.95 -2.08
CA ASP A 235 7.86 6.77 -0.85
C ASP A 235 6.60 7.66 -0.86
N THR A 236 5.65 7.36 0.02
CA THR A 236 4.36 8.07 0.08
C THR A 236 4.51 9.36 0.85
N TRP A 237 4.03 10.47 0.30
CA TRP A 237 3.91 11.74 0.99
C TRP A 237 2.47 11.97 1.45
N SER A 238 2.29 12.28 2.72
CA SER A 238 0.96 12.48 3.28
C SER A 238 1.04 13.31 4.56
N ASN A 239 -0.12 13.69 5.07
CA ASN A 239 -0.24 14.29 6.40
C ASN A 239 0.24 13.30 7.46
N TYR A 240 1.04 13.75 8.42
CA TYR A 240 1.60 12.90 9.46
C TYR A 240 0.53 12.23 10.35
N GLN A 241 -0.70 12.75 10.39
CA GLN A 241 -1.83 12.13 11.09
C GLN A 241 -2.27 10.79 10.47
N THR A 242 -1.88 10.49 9.22
CA THR A 242 -2.23 9.23 8.55
C THR A 242 -1.31 8.06 8.93
N MET A 243 -0.21 8.30 9.68
CA MET A 243 0.85 7.32 9.93
C MET A 243 0.49 6.11 10.83
N LEU A 244 -0.78 5.83 11.09
CA LEU A 244 -1.19 4.49 11.53
C LEU A 244 -1.17 3.56 10.33
N ARG A 245 -0.19 2.66 10.26
CA ARG A 245 0.06 1.87 9.05
C ARG A 245 -0.15 0.37 9.26
N ILE A 246 -0.73 -0.28 8.25
CA ILE A 246 -0.89 -1.74 8.17
C ILE A 246 -0.37 -2.22 6.81
N ILE A 247 0.62 -3.10 6.79
CA ILE A 247 0.94 -3.86 5.57
C ILE A 247 -0.02 -5.05 5.51
N LYS A 248 -0.73 -5.16 4.40
CA LYS A 248 -1.78 -6.16 4.21
C LYS A 248 -1.34 -7.22 3.21
N LYS A 249 -1.81 -8.44 3.43
CA LYS A 249 -1.82 -9.50 2.45
C LYS A 249 -3.20 -10.13 2.38
N TYR A 250 -3.81 -10.03 1.22
CA TYR A 250 -5.07 -10.70 0.93
C TYR A 250 -4.78 -11.95 0.10
N ASN A 251 -5.40 -13.07 0.47
CA ASN A 251 -5.36 -14.33 -0.25
C ASN A 251 -6.81 -14.78 -0.47
N PHE A 252 -7.43 -14.22 -1.50
CA PHE A 252 -8.82 -14.47 -1.81
C PHE A 252 -8.97 -15.67 -2.74
N SER A 253 -10.07 -16.40 -2.56
CA SER A 253 -10.47 -17.54 -3.39
C SER A 253 -11.67 -17.19 -4.27
N PHE A 254 -11.69 -15.99 -4.84
CA PHE A 254 -12.76 -15.59 -5.75
C PHE A 254 -12.67 -16.41 -7.05
N SER A 255 -13.80 -17.00 -7.43
CA SER A 255 -13.94 -17.92 -8.56
C SER A 255 -13.87 -17.21 -9.91
N TYR A 256 -14.46 -16.02 -10.02
CA TYR A 256 -14.23 -15.12 -11.15
C TYR A 256 -13.06 -14.19 -10.83
N SER A 257 -12.02 -14.13 -11.70
CA SER A 257 -10.84 -13.24 -11.61
C SER A 257 -9.58 -13.78 -10.89
N ALA A 258 -9.15 -14.99 -11.24
CA ALA A 258 -8.04 -15.68 -10.55
C ALA A 258 -6.62 -15.08 -10.70
N ASN A 259 -6.43 -13.97 -11.41
CA ASN A 259 -5.08 -13.48 -11.72
C ASN A 259 -4.44 -12.72 -10.55
N GLY A 260 -5.20 -11.82 -9.90
CA GLY A 260 -4.72 -10.98 -8.78
C GLY A 260 -5.34 -11.34 -7.43
N ASN A 261 -5.71 -12.61 -7.23
CA ASN A 261 -6.40 -13.09 -6.02
C ASN A 261 -5.55 -13.00 -4.75
N VAL A 262 -4.23 -13.11 -4.89
CA VAL A 262 -3.26 -12.83 -3.82
C VAL A 262 -2.58 -11.49 -4.07
N GLN A 263 -2.57 -10.62 -3.06
CA GLN A 263 -2.00 -9.28 -3.13
C GLN A 263 -1.30 -8.98 -1.81
N SER A 264 -0.15 -8.29 -1.85
CA SER A 264 0.46 -7.65 -0.68
C SER A 264 0.76 -6.19 -0.94
N PHE A 265 0.37 -5.33 -0.01
CA PHE A 265 0.41 -3.88 -0.21
C PHE A 265 0.49 -3.13 1.12
N SER A 266 1.07 -1.93 1.10
CA SER A 266 1.06 -0.99 2.23
C SER A 266 -0.30 -0.29 2.29
N SER A 267 -0.84 -0.08 3.50
CA SER A 267 -2.21 0.40 3.70
C SER A 267 -2.39 1.01 5.10
N TYR A 268 -3.65 1.27 5.45
CA TYR A 268 -4.10 1.94 6.66
C TYR A 268 -5.25 1.15 7.32
N PRO A 269 -5.53 1.37 8.62
CA PRO A 269 -6.69 0.78 9.28
C PRO A 269 -8.00 1.21 8.62
N GLY A 270 -8.84 0.25 8.24
CA GLY A 270 -10.15 0.52 7.64
C GLY A 270 -10.14 0.85 6.15
N VAL A 271 -8.96 0.99 5.54
CA VAL A 271 -8.79 1.22 4.09
C VAL A 271 -8.60 -0.13 3.37
N ILE A 272 -9.55 -0.58 2.55
CA ILE A 272 -9.50 -1.93 1.93
C ILE A 272 -8.65 -2.01 0.65
N PHE A 273 -7.92 -0.94 0.35
CA PHE A 273 -6.92 -0.81 -0.71
C PHE A 273 -5.63 -0.17 -0.13
N SER A 274 -4.67 0.22 -0.95
CA SER A 274 -3.40 0.77 -0.48
C SER A 274 -3.57 2.22 -0.03
N GLY A 275 -4.01 3.11 -0.92
CA GLY A 275 -4.09 4.55 -0.70
C GLY A 275 -2.72 5.23 -0.71
N ASP A 276 -1.64 4.47 -0.97
CA ASP A 276 -0.29 4.99 -1.07
C ASP A 276 0.02 5.51 -2.49
N ASP A 277 0.00 4.71 -3.56
CA ASP A 277 -0.28 3.27 -3.70
C ASP A 277 0.96 2.39 -4.00
N PHE A 278 1.02 1.18 -3.43
CA PHE A 278 2.04 0.16 -3.77
C PHE A 278 1.54 -1.27 -3.56
N TYR A 279 1.52 -2.08 -4.63
CA TYR A 279 1.02 -3.45 -4.61
C TYR A 279 1.97 -4.45 -5.25
N ILE A 280 2.02 -5.66 -4.68
CA ILE A 280 2.60 -6.86 -5.28
C ILE A 280 1.47 -7.86 -5.52
N LEU A 281 1.27 -8.23 -6.79
CA LEU A 281 0.12 -9.02 -7.23
C LEU A 281 0.54 -10.41 -7.70
N SER A 282 -0.33 -11.41 -7.46
CA SER A 282 -0.12 -12.80 -7.87
C SER A 282 -0.05 -13.01 -9.39
N SER A 283 -0.52 -12.03 -10.16
CA SER A 283 -0.40 -12.00 -11.63
C SER A 283 1.04 -11.76 -12.09
N GLY A 284 1.96 -11.46 -11.18
CA GLY A 284 3.35 -11.06 -11.49
C GLY A 284 3.52 -9.56 -11.68
N LEU A 285 2.45 -8.80 -11.46
CA LEU A 285 2.47 -7.34 -11.55
C LEU A 285 2.88 -6.70 -10.22
N VAL A 286 3.63 -5.61 -10.31
CA VAL A 286 3.78 -4.61 -9.26
C VAL A 286 3.21 -3.29 -9.75
N THR A 287 2.22 -2.77 -9.05
CA THR A 287 1.51 -1.53 -9.41
C THR A 287 1.74 -0.48 -8.33
N LEU A 288 2.04 0.74 -8.76
CA LEU A 288 2.32 1.89 -7.91
C LEU A 288 2.03 3.17 -8.68
N GLU A 289 1.78 4.27 -7.99
CA GLU A 289 1.54 5.57 -8.64
C GLU A 289 2.21 6.74 -7.93
N THR A 290 2.17 7.91 -8.56
CA THR A 290 2.27 9.19 -7.85
C THR A 290 1.20 10.16 -8.37
N THR A 291 0.52 10.86 -7.46
CA THR A 291 -0.57 11.80 -7.81
C THR A 291 -0.06 12.96 -8.66
N ILE A 292 -0.64 13.19 -9.83
CA ILE A 292 -0.33 14.33 -10.72
C ILE A 292 -1.36 15.46 -10.61
N GLY A 293 -2.54 15.18 -10.04
CA GLY A 293 -3.61 16.15 -9.82
C GLY A 293 -4.16 16.77 -11.11
N ASN A 294 -4.88 17.88 -10.96
CA ASN A 294 -5.32 18.71 -12.07
C ASN A 294 -5.42 20.19 -11.64
N ASN A 295 -4.76 21.07 -12.38
CA ASN A 295 -4.77 22.52 -12.15
C ASN A 295 -5.61 23.27 -13.19
N ASN A 296 -6.27 22.57 -14.11
CA ASN A 296 -7.15 23.16 -15.10
C ASN A 296 -8.62 23.07 -14.67
N PRO A 297 -9.24 24.20 -14.24
CA PRO A 297 -10.61 24.18 -13.76
C PRO A 297 -11.65 23.80 -14.83
N ASP A 298 -11.33 23.98 -16.12
CA ASP A 298 -12.23 23.66 -17.23
C ASP A 298 -12.50 22.16 -17.38
N LEU A 299 -11.66 21.32 -16.75
CA LEU A 299 -11.80 19.87 -16.77
C LEU A 299 -12.75 19.34 -15.68
N TRP A 300 -13.04 20.12 -14.63
CA TRP A 300 -13.91 19.65 -13.54
C TRP A 300 -15.33 19.31 -13.98
N LYS A 301 -15.78 19.84 -15.13
CA LYS A 301 -17.05 19.43 -15.77
C LYS A 301 -17.12 17.93 -16.11
N PHE A 302 -15.99 17.24 -16.23
CA PHE A 302 -15.92 15.80 -16.47
C PHE A 302 -16.04 14.97 -15.20
N VAL A 303 -15.90 15.58 -14.01
CA VAL A 303 -16.14 14.92 -12.73
C VAL A 303 -17.65 14.89 -12.50
N GLN A 304 -18.27 13.78 -12.90
CA GLN A 304 -19.70 13.53 -12.79
C GLN A 304 -19.95 12.36 -11.86
N PRO A 305 -21.08 12.29 -11.12
CA PRO A 305 -21.42 11.10 -10.32
C PRO A 305 -21.98 9.95 -11.17
N VAL A 306 -22.44 10.22 -12.40
CA VAL A 306 -23.01 9.22 -13.32
C VAL A 306 -22.03 8.98 -14.46
N GLY A 307 -21.81 7.71 -14.82
CA GLY A 307 -20.87 7.35 -15.88
C GLY A 307 -19.42 7.22 -15.42
N SER A 308 -19.17 7.33 -14.11
CA SER A 308 -17.87 7.34 -13.48
C SER A 308 -17.79 6.33 -12.33
N VAL A 309 -16.62 5.73 -12.14
CA VAL A 309 -16.30 4.91 -10.97
C VAL A 309 -15.11 5.57 -10.29
N MET A 310 -15.22 5.85 -8.98
CA MET A 310 -14.12 6.44 -8.19
C MET A 310 -12.84 5.62 -8.30
N GLU A 311 -11.69 6.27 -8.15
CA GLU A 311 -10.40 5.68 -8.46
C GLU A 311 -10.11 4.42 -7.65
N TRP A 312 -10.34 4.46 -6.33
CA TRP A 312 -10.04 3.34 -5.44
C TRP A 312 -10.75 2.03 -5.87
N LEU A 313 -11.96 2.14 -6.44
CA LEU A 313 -12.69 1.00 -7.01
C LEU A 313 -12.04 0.52 -8.31
N ARG A 314 -11.68 1.43 -9.22
CA ARG A 314 -11.03 1.10 -10.49
C ARG A 314 -9.68 0.44 -10.26
N ASN A 315 -8.91 0.94 -9.29
CA ASN A 315 -7.63 0.38 -8.84
C ASN A 315 -7.80 -1.09 -8.38
N ILE A 316 -8.70 -1.35 -7.42
CA ILE A 316 -8.96 -2.72 -6.94
C ILE A 316 -9.38 -3.66 -8.09
N VAL A 317 -10.29 -3.20 -8.95
CA VAL A 317 -10.79 -4.02 -10.07
C VAL A 317 -9.68 -4.34 -11.07
N ALA A 318 -8.84 -3.36 -11.41
CA ALA A 318 -7.69 -3.57 -12.29
C ALA A 318 -6.68 -4.55 -11.67
N ASN A 319 -6.34 -4.40 -10.38
CA ASN A 319 -5.42 -5.29 -9.67
C ASN A 319 -5.91 -6.74 -9.62
N ARG A 320 -7.23 -6.96 -9.48
CA ARG A 320 -7.80 -8.32 -9.42
C ARG A 320 -7.87 -9.01 -10.80
N LEU A 321 -8.23 -8.25 -11.84
CA LEU A 321 -8.53 -8.81 -13.16
C LEU A 321 -7.30 -8.93 -14.08
N ALA A 322 -6.35 -8.00 -14.00
CA ALA A 322 -5.29 -7.89 -15.01
C ALA A 322 -4.26 -9.03 -14.98
N LYS A 323 -3.84 -9.48 -16.18
CA LYS A 323 -2.74 -10.45 -16.35
C LYS A 323 -1.41 -9.80 -16.75
N ASN A 324 -1.47 -8.58 -17.27
CA ASN A 324 -0.32 -7.83 -17.76
C ASN A 324 -0.61 -6.32 -17.69
N GLY A 325 0.40 -5.48 -17.94
CA GLY A 325 0.27 -4.03 -17.85
C GLY A 325 -0.76 -3.41 -18.80
N GLU A 326 -0.86 -3.90 -20.05
CA GLU A 326 -1.84 -3.42 -21.03
C GLU A 326 -3.28 -3.67 -20.57
N GLN A 327 -3.55 -4.88 -20.08
CA GLN A 327 -4.87 -5.23 -19.54
C GLN A 327 -5.20 -4.41 -18.30
N TRP A 328 -4.23 -4.22 -17.38
CA TRP A 328 -4.42 -3.37 -16.20
C TRP A 328 -4.88 -1.97 -16.61
N ALA A 329 -4.17 -1.35 -17.55
CA ALA A 329 -4.51 -0.03 -18.07
C ALA A 329 -5.87 0.01 -18.78
N SER A 330 -6.21 -1.04 -19.53
CA SER A 330 -7.50 -1.14 -20.24
C SER A 330 -8.69 -1.28 -19.28
N ILE A 331 -8.51 -1.96 -18.15
CA ILE A 331 -9.52 -2.11 -17.11
C ILE A 331 -9.66 -0.82 -16.31
N PHE A 332 -8.54 -0.27 -15.85
CA PHE A 332 -8.50 0.94 -15.02
C PHE A 332 -9.12 2.17 -15.69
N LYS A 333 -8.97 2.31 -17.03
CA LYS A 333 -9.51 3.45 -17.78
C LYS A 333 -11.04 3.44 -17.94
N ARG A 334 -11.72 2.32 -17.66
CA ARG A 334 -13.19 2.24 -17.77
C ARG A 334 -13.81 3.18 -16.76
N PHE A 335 -14.77 4.00 -17.22
CA PHE A 335 -15.51 4.93 -16.37
C PHE A 335 -14.61 5.87 -15.55
N ASN A 336 -13.56 6.42 -16.18
CA ASN A 336 -12.68 7.42 -15.57
C ASN A 336 -13.48 8.49 -14.81
N SER A 337 -13.22 8.66 -13.52
CA SER A 337 -13.86 9.64 -12.66
C SER A 337 -13.26 11.04 -12.76
N GLY A 338 -12.00 11.16 -13.20
CA GLY A 338 -11.25 12.40 -13.07
C GLY A 338 -10.91 12.78 -11.63
N THR A 339 -10.87 11.79 -10.73
CA THR A 339 -10.56 11.96 -9.32
C THR A 339 -9.43 10.99 -8.94
N TYR A 340 -8.63 11.37 -7.95
CA TYR A 340 -7.33 10.79 -7.64
C TYR A 340 -6.47 10.65 -8.91
N ASN A 341 -6.16 11.80 -9.51
CA ASN A 341 -5.50 11.87 -10.81
C ASN A 341 -4.01 11.53 -10.70
N ASN A 342 -3.61 10.34 -11.20
CA ASN A 342 -2.31 9.73 -10.91
C ASN A 342 -1.50 9.38 -12.18
N GLN A 343 -0.17 9.32 -12.04
CA GLN A 343 0.72 8.57 -12.94
C GLN A 343 0.92 7.16 -12.37
N TRP A 344 0.22 6.20 -12.96
CA TRP A 344 0.36 4.77 -12.66
C TRP A 344 1.53 4.15 -13.41
N MET A 345 2.32 3.36 -12.69
CA MET A 345 3.38 2.51 -13.22
C MET A 345 3.00 1.04 -12.97
N ILE A 346 3.02 0.23 -14.01
CA ILE A 346 2.69 -1.18 -13.94
C ILE A 346 3.90 -1.97 -14.44
N VAL A 347 4.63 -2.54 -13.48
CA VAL A 347 5.80 -3.38 -13.75
C VAL A 347 5.35 -4.83 -13.83
N ASP A 348 5.62 -5.48 -14.95
CA ASP A 348 5.31 -6.89 -15.17
C ASP A 348 6.57 -7.75 -15.07
N TYR A 349 6.81 -8.31 -13.89
CA TYR A 349 8.01 -9.12 -13.64
C TYR A 349 8.03 -10.42 -14.47
N ASN A 350 6.93 -10.84 -15.07
CA ASN A 350 6.93 -12.00 -15.98
C ASN A 350 7.80 -11.77 -17.23
N TYR A 351 8.06 -10.50 -17.57
CA TYR A 351 8.91 -10.12 -18.70
C TYR A 351 10.34 -9.75 -18.31
N PHE A 352 10.65 -9.68 -17.01
CA PHE A 352 12.01 -9.41 -16.54
C PHE A 352 12.84 -10.69 -16.47
N ILE A 353 13.97 -10.71 -17.18
CA ILE A 353 14.94 -11.79 -17.13
C ILE A 353 16.29 -11.19 -16.71
N PRO A 354 16.85 -11.56 -15.55
CA PRO A 354 18.14 -11.05 -15.09
C PRO A 354 19.24 -11.20 -16.15
N GLY A 355 19.99 -10.11 -16.38
CA GLY A 355 21.09 -10.06 -17.36
C GLY A 355 20.66 -9.78 -18.80
N ARG A 356 19.35 -9.84 -19.11
CA ARG A 356 18.85 -9.63 -20.46
C ARG A 356 18.82 -8.15 -20.82
N THR A 357 19.24 -7.81 -22.05
CA THR A 357 19.37 -6.41 -22.52
C THR A 357 18.44 -6.06 -23.69
N ASP A 358 17.78 -7.04 -24.31
CA ASP A 358 16.96 -6.91 -25.52
C ASP A 358 15.45 -6.87 -25.25
N ILE A 359 15.02 -6.60 -24.01
CA ILE A 359 13.61 -6.43 -23.66
C ILE A 359 13.13 -5.08 -24.24
N LYS A 360 12.10 -5.09 -25.10
CA LYS A 360 11.61 -3.87 -25.79
C LYS A 360 10.21 -3.43 -25.38
N GLU A 361 9.41 -4.34 -24.84
CA GLU A 361 7.99 -4.13 -24.51
C GLU A 361 7.58 -4.96 -23.29
N LYS A 362 6.39 -4.66 -22.77
CA LYS A 362 5.61 -5.34 -21.72
C LYS A 362 6.15 -5.28 -20.31
N LEU A 363 7.42 -4.93 -20.10
CA LEU A 363 8.01 -4.83 -18.77
C LEU A 363 7.46 -3.65 -17.96
N LEU A 364 7.25 -2.49 -18.59
CA LEU A 364 6.74 -1.30 -17.94
C LEU A 364 5.63 -0.66 -18.77
N THR A 365 4.41 -0.64 -18.25
CA THR A 365 3.31 0.18 -18.77
C THR A 365 3.13 1.40 -17.88
N VAL A 366 3.01 2.59 -18.48
CA VAL A 366 2.72 3.85 -17.78
C VAL A 366 1.37 4.38 -18.23
N LEU A 367 0.54 4.76 -17.26
CA LEU A 367 -0.77 5.34 -17.46
C LEU A 367 -0.85 6.68 -16.70
N GLU A 368 -1.41 7.71 -17.32
CA GLU A 368 -1.71 8.98 -16.63
C GLU A 368 -3.17 9.33 -16.82
N GLN A 369 -3.80 9.80 -15.74
CA GLN A 369 -5.20 10.17 -15.69
C GLN A 369 -5.38 11.62 -15.27
N ILE A 370 -6.27 12.33 -15.97
CA ILE A 370 -6.88 13.60 -15.55
C ILE A 370 -8.38 13.56 -15.86
N PRO A 371 -9.21 14.53 -15.44
CA PRO A 371 -10.63 14.52 -15.77
C PRO A 371 -10.86 14.56 -17.28
N GLY A 372 -11.56 13.54 -17.79
CA GLY A 372 -11.91 13.41 -19.21
C GLY A 372 -10.84 12.77 -20.12
N GLN A 373 -9.62 12.53 -19.64
CA GLN A 373 -8.53 12.01 -20.47
C GLN A 373 -7.64 11.01 -19.72
N ILE A 374 -7.30 9.90 -20.40
CA ILE A 374 -6.29 8.94 -19.94
C ILE A 374 -5.33 8.66 -21.11
N VAL A 375 -4.02 8.71 -20.84
CA VAL A 375 -2.97 8.32 -21.79
C VAL A 375 -2.24 7.10 -21.25
N VAL A 376 -2.01 6.10 -22.12
CA VAL A 376 -1.32 4.85 -21.79
C VAL A 376 -0.23 4.59 -22.81
N ARG A 377 0.99 4.30 -22.36
CA ARG A 377 2.10 3.87 -23.22
C ARG A 377 2.96 2.82 -22.53
N ASP A 378 3.49 1.90 -23.32
CA ASP A 378 4.62 1.07 -22.91
C ASP A 378 5.89 1.94 -22.83
N LYS A 379 6.62 1.84 -21.72
CA LYS A 379 7.87 2.57 -21.46
C LYS A 379 9.06 1.64 -21.21
N THR A 380 8.94 0.38 -21.62
CA THR A 380 10.00 -0.63 -21.49
C THR A 380 11.28 -0.21 -22.21
N GLU A 381 11.20 0.18 -23.48
CA GLU A 381 12.39 0.59 -24.25
C GLU A 381 13.12 1.76 -23.58
N LEU A 382 12.37 2.75 -23.07
CA LEU A 382 12.96 3.88 -22.36
C LEU A 382 13.61 3.44 -21.04
N LEU A 383 12.93 2.62 -20.23
CA LEU A 383 13.47 2.04 -19.00
C LEU A 383 14.77 1.29 -19.27
N MET A 384 14.79 0.41 -20.29
CA MET A 384 15.95 -0.40 -20.64
C MET A 384 17.11 0.46 -21.16
N ARG A 385 16.83 1.53 -21.91
CA ARG A 385 17.85 2.44 -22.45
C ARG A 385 18.50 3.31 -21.36
N GLN A 386 17.72 3.88 -20.45
CA GLN A 386 18.24 4.82 -19.43
C GLN A 386 18.57 4.14 -18.08
N GLY A 387 18.06 2.94 -17.86
CA GLY A 387 18.30 2.13 -16.66
C GLY A 387 17.44 2.50 -15.45
N TYR A 388 16.44 3.38 -15.58
CA TYR A 388 15.50 3.74 -14.51
C TYR A 388 14.20 4.39 -15.06
N TRP A 389 13.18 4.51 -14.23
CA TRP A 389 11.99 5.36 -14.42
C TRP A 389 11.65 6.05 -13.10
N PRO A 390 11.71 7.40 -13.04
CA PRO A 390 11.31 8.16 -11.85
C PRO A 390 9.86 8.66 -11.95
N SER A 391 9.21 8.87 -10.81
CA SER A 391 7.89 9.52 -10.71
C SER A 391 7.85 10.45 -9.50
N TYR A 392 7.23 11.62 -9.64
CA TYR A 392 7.35 12.73 -8.67
C TYR A 392 6.24 13.79 -8.84
N ASN A 393 4.99 13.37 -9.01
CA ASN A 393 3.81 14.24 -9.05
C ASN A 393 3.70 15.23 -10.22
N ILE A 394 4.49 15.06 -11.28
CA ILE A 394 4.36 15.86 -12.51
C ILE A 394 4.16 14.89 -13.67
N PRO A 395 3.13 15.09 -14.52
CA PRO A 395 2.86 14.20 -15.63
C PRO A 395 4.02 14.21 -16.64
N TYR A 396 4.39 13.02 -17.09
CA TYR A 396 5.38 12.75 -18.11
C TYR A 396 4.83 12.97 -19.52
N PHE A 397 3.57 12.58 -19.78
CA PHE A 397 3.01 12.73 -21.12
C PHE A 397 2.69 14.19 -21.38
N GLU A 398 3.27 14.76 -22.45
CA GLU A 398 3.09 16.17 -22.81
C GLU A 398 1.60 16.50 -23.00
N GLU A 399 0.81 15.56 -23.52
CA GLU A 399 -0.63 15.74 -23.68
C GLU A 399 -1.33 15.99 -22.34
N ILE A 400 -0.95 15.24 -21.30
CA ILE A 400 -1.51 15.35 -19.95
C ILE A 400 -0.95 16.59 -19.25
N PHE A 401 0.35 16.85 -19.37
CA PHE A 401 1.01 18.04 -18.81
C PHE A 401 0.36 19.34 -19.29
N ASN A 402 0.15 19.45 -20.61
CA ASN A 402 -0.45 20.64 -21.20
C ASN A 402 -1.94 20.79 -20.81
N LEU A 403 -2.71 19.70 -20.86
CA LEU A 403 -4.16 19.75 -20.62
C LEU A 403 -4.51 20.00 -19.14
N SER A 404 -3.69 19.53 -18.21
CA SER A 404 -3.88 19.64 -16.75
C SER A 404 -3.51 21.01 -16.17
N GLY A 405 -3.11 21.98 -16.98
CA GLY A 405 -2.82 23.34 -16.50
C GLY A 405 -1.43 23.53 -15.88
N ASN A 406 -0.46 22.66 -16.18
CA ASN A 406 0.91 22.84 -15.69
C ASN A 406 1.66 23.99 -16.39
N LEU A 407 1.37 24.29 -17.65
CA LEU A 407 2.04 25.39 -18.39
C LEU A 407 1.86 26.77 -17.71
N PRO A 408 0.65 27.18 -17.27
CA PRO A 408 0.48 28.38 -16.44
C PRO A 408 1.31 28.38 -15.16
N LEU A 409 1.41 27.24 -14.46
CA LEU A 409 2.22 27.13 -13.24
C LEU A 409 3.71 27.26 -13.53
N VAL A 410 4.20 26.73 -14.66
CA VAL A 410 5.58 26.95 -15.11
C VAL A 410 5.81 28.43 -15.44
N ALA A 411 4.87 29.10 -16.10
CA ALA A 411 5.00 30.52 -16.39
C ALA A 411 5.05 31.38 -15.10
N GLN A 412 4.29 30.99 -14.08
CA GLN A 412 4.18 31.73 -12.82
C GLN A 412 5.31 31.43 -11.84
N TYR A 413 5.69 30.16 -11.67
CA TYR A 413 6.60 29.70 -10.63
C TYR A 413 7.89 29.08 -11.20
N GLY A 414 7.96 28.78 -12.49
CA GLY A 414 9.18 28.30 -13.13
C GLY A 414 9.43 26.79 -12.94
N ASP A 415 10.72 26.44 -12.85
CA ASP A 415 11.22 25.06 -12.95
C ASP A 415 10.61 24.08 -11.95
N TRP A 416 10.03 24.54 -10.82
CA TRP A 416 9.39 23.67 -9.85
C TRP A 416 8.26 22.82 -10.45
N PHE A 417 7.53 23.36 -11.42
CA PHE A 417 6.41 22.71 -12.09
C PHE A 417 6.79 22.09 -13.44
N THR A 418 8.07 22.11 -13.82
CA THR A 418 8.52 21.44 -15.05
C THR A 418 8.80 19.96 -14.79
N TYR A 419 8.50 19.10 -15.76
CA TYR A 419 8.74 17.67 -15.62
C TYR A 419 10.23 17.33 -15.39
N ASP A 420 11.15 18.00 -16.09
CA ASP A 420 12.55 17.61 -16.14
C ASP A 420 13.49 18.49 -15.29
N LYS A 421 13.02 19.63 -14.77
CA LYS A 421 13.87 20.56 -14.00
C LYS A 421 13.37 20.85 -12.58
N ASN A 422 12.28 20.23 -12.14
CA ASN A 422 11.90 20.29 -10.73
C ASN A 422 12.99 19.65 -9.83
N PRO A 423 13.04 19.97 -8.53
CA PRO A 423 14.04 19.45 -7.61
C PRO A 423 14.18 17.92 -7.61
N ARG A 424 13.06 17.18 -7.55
CA ARG A 424 13.08 15.71 -7.52
C ARG A 424 13.59 15.11 -8.81
N ALA A 425 13.17 15.64 -9.97
CA ALA A 425 13.71 15.23 -11.26
C ALA A 425 15.23 15.43 -11.34
N LYS A 426 15.72 16.58 -10.89
CA LYS A 426 17.17 16.88 -10.85
C LYS A 426 17.92 15.95 -9.88
N ILE A 427 17.37 15.67 -8.70
CA ILE A 427 17.96 14.75 -7.72
C ILE A 427 17.99 13.32 -8.27
N PHE A 428 16.89 12.80 -8.82
CA PHE A 428 16.87 11.47 -9.44
C PHE A 428 17.87 11.36 -10.58
N ARG A 429 17.89 12.34 -11.50
CA ARG A 429 18.84 12.37 -12.62
C ARG A 429 20.29 12.32 -12.14
N ARG A 430 20.64 13.08 -11.09
CA ARG A 430 21.98 13.11 -10.50
C ARG A 430 22.33 11.80 -9.78
N ASN A 431 21.40 11.23 -9.02
CA ASN A 431 21.70 10.22 -8.01
C ASN A 431 21.32 8.78 -8.38
N GLN A 432 20.47 8.54 -9.39
CA GLN A 432 19.97 7.19 -9.69
C GLN A 432 21.07 6.15 -9.99
N THR A 433 22.21 6.58 -10.54
CA THR A 433 23.34 5.69 -10.83
C THR A 433 24.05 5.18 -9.58
N MET A 434 23.89 5.87 -8.44
CA MET A 434 24.40 5.41 -7.15
C MET A 434 23.60 4.22 -6.60
N VAL A 435 22.39 3.97 -7.14
CA VAL A 435 21.59 2.80 -6.80
C VAL A 435 22.15 1.57 -7.51
N THR A 436 22.91 0.77 -6.77
CA THR A 436 23.61 -0.43 -7.27
C THR A 436 23.18 -1.72 -6.56
N ASP A 437 22.33 -1.58 -5.54
CA ASP A 437 21.76 -2.63 -4.71
C ASP A 437 20.52 -2.12 -3.92
N MET A 438 19.96 -2.99 -3.09
CA MET A 438 18.81 -2.69 -2.25
C MET A 438 19.08 -1.57 -1.22
N ALA A 439 20.27 -1.57 -0.60
CA ALA A 439 20.60 -0.59 0.44
C ALA A 439 20.73 0.82 -0.12
N SER A 440 21.37 0.96 -1.28
CA SER A 440 21.49 2.22 -2.02
C SER A 440 20.15 2.70 -2.59
N MET A 441 19.23 1.80 -2.97
CA MET A 441 17.85 2.15 -3.32
C MET A 441 17.12 2.76 -2.11
N ILE A 442 17.15 2.08 -0.97
CA ILE A 442 16.55 2.56 0.28
C ILE A 442 17.09 3.94 0.64
N LYS A 443 18.42 4.12 0.59
CA LYS A 443 19.07 5.40 0.90
C LYS A 443 18.59 6.53 -0.03
N LEU A 444 18.43 6.27 -1.33
CA LEU A 444 17.95 7.29 -2.26
C LEU A 444 16.47 7.62 -2.03
N MET A 445 15.64 6.61 -1.80
CA MET A 445 14.21 6.83 -1.55
C MET A 445 13.94 7.55 -0.23
N ARG A 446 14.86 7.46 0.75
CA ARG A 446 14.81 8.20 2.02
C ARG A 446 15.60 9.51 2.01
N TYR A 447 16.09 9.93 0.85
CA TYR A 447 17.00 11.06 0.74
C TYR A 447 16.32 12.39 1.02
N ASN A 448 16.79 13.07 2.06
CA ASN A 448 16.51 14.47 2.36
C ASN A 448 17.68 15.10 3.09
N ASP A 449 18.42 15.95 2.38
CA ASP A 449 19.56 16.72 2.91
C ASP A 449 19.38 18.20 2.58
N TYR A 450 18.16 18.71 2.74
CA TYR A 450 17.74 19.99 2.15
C TYR A 450 18.55 21.22 2.58
N LEU A 451 19.20 21.15 3.75
CA LEU A 451 20.08 22.21 4.25
C LEU A 451 21.39 22.31 3.46
N HIS A 452 21.87 21.21 2.88
CA HIS A 452 23.17 21.14 2.22
C HIS A 452 23.08 20.87 0.72
N ASP A 453 22.00 20.25 0.23
CA ASP A 453 21.82 19.99 -1.19
C ASP A 453 21.44 21.26 -1.96
N PRO A 454 22.25 21.74 -2.92
CA PRO A 454 21.90 22.91 -3.73
C PRO A 454 20.63 22.71 -4.56
N LEU A 455 20.24 21.46 -4.87
CA LEU A 455 18.99 21.17 -5.59
C LEU A 455 17.75 21.33 -4.73
N SER A 456 17.90 21.42 -3.40
CA SER A 456 16.79 21.66 -2.48
C SER A 456 16.49 23.14 -2.27
N LYS A 457 17.27 24.03 -2.88
CA LYS A 457 17.05 25.48 -2.80
C LYS A 457 15.99 25.93 -3.79
N TYR A 458 15.15 26.86 -3.36
CA TYR A 458 14.18 27.52 -4.22
C TYR A 458 14.39 29.04 -4.22
N PRO A 459 14.67 29.65 -5.40
CA PRO A 459 14.79 31.10 -5.51
C PRO A 459 13.50 31.80 -5.08
N GLY A 460 13.62 32.88 -4.31
CA GLY A 460 12.48 33.66 -3.83
C GLY A 460 11.84 33.15 -2.53
N CYS A 461 12.35 32.04 -1.96
CA CYS A 461 12.03 31.65 -0.57
C CYS A 461 13.11 32.15 0.40
N ASP A 462 12.69 32.45 1.63
CA ASP A 462 13.58 32.76 2.76
C ASP A 462 13.20 31.93 4.01
N PRO A 463 14.03 30.98 4.45
CA PRO A 463 15.30 30.57 3.83
C PRO A 463 15.10 29.89 2.47
N SER A 464 16.12 29.97 1.61
CA SER A 464 16.04 29.36 0.27
C SER A 464 16.03 27.82 0.30
N SER A 465 16.69 27.19 1.26
CA SER A 465 16.67 25.73 1.45
C SER A 465 15.29 25.29 1.94
N ASN A 466 14.68 24.30 1.27
CA ASN A 466 13.32 23.86 1.60
C ASN A 466 13.22 22.33 1.70
N GLY A 467 12.64 21.84 2.80
CA GLY A 467 12.45 20.43 3.11
C GLY A 467 11.50 19.68 2.17
N GLU A 468 10.66 20.39 1.42
CA GLU A 468 9.82 19.85 0.34
C GLU A 468 10.66 19.37 -0.85
N ASN A 469 11.77 20.05 -1.13
CA ASN A 469 12.57 19.85 -2.34
C ASN A 469 13.56 18.68 -2.19
N SER A 470 13.06 17.48 -1.93
CA SER A 470 13.83 16.25 -1.70
C SER A 470 13.05 15.02 -2.18
N ILE A 471 13.63 13.81 -2.11
CA ILE A 471 12.92 12.58 -2.51
C ILE A 471 11.89 12.17 -1.46
N SER A 472 12.23 12.32 -0.18
CA SER A 472 11.35 12.06 0.97
C SER A 472 11.19 13.36 1.77
N SER A 473 10.13 14.12 1.48
CA SER A 473 9.99 15.49 2.00
C SER A 473 9.84 15.56 3.52
N ARG A 474 10.23 16.71 4.07
CA ARG A 474 10.13 17.06 5.50
C ARG A 474 9.64 18.49 5.65
N SER A 475 8.40 18.75 5.24
CA SER A 475 7.82 20.10 5.29
C SER A 475 7.70 20.62 6.73
N ASP A 476 7.67 19.73 7.73
CA ASP A 476 7.71 20.08 9.16
C ASP A 476 9.02 20.74 9.61
N LEU A 477 10.09 20.60 8.83
CA LEU A 477 11.39 21.23 9.14
C LEU A 477 11.58 22.60 8.48
N ASN A 478 10.64 23.02 7.62
CA ASN A 478 10.61 24.38 7.10
C ASN A 478 10.27 25.35 8.25
N PRO A 479 10.90 26.54 8.36
CA PRO A 479 10.53 27.51 9.39
C PRO A 479 9.09 28.01 9.26
N ALA A 480 8.31 28.01 10.34
CA ALA A 480 6.92 28.48 10.32
C ALA A 480 6.78 29.97 9.93
N ASN A 481 7.81 30.77 10.17
CA ASN A 481 7.88 32.19 9.83
C ASN A 481 8.64 32.47 8.51
N GLY A 482 8.91 31.43 7.70
CA GLY A 482 9.57 31.58 6.41
C GLY A 482 8.69 32.27 5.38
N THR A 483 9.32 32.83 4.36
CA THR A 483 8.63 33.38 3.18
C THR A 483 8.65 32.34 2.08
N TYR A 484 7.46 31.93 1.62
CA TYR A 484 7.26 30.87 0.62
C TYR A 484 6.43 31.38 -0.55
N LEU A 485 6.73 30.90 -1.76
CA LEU A 485 6.04 31.38 -2.98
C LEU A 485 4.69 30.70 -3.23
N PHE A 486 4.46 29.51 -2.66
CA PHE A 486 3.19 28.79 -2.74
C PHE A 486 3.08 27.73 -1.62
N PRO A 487 1.86 27.29 -1.27
CA PRO A 487 1.58 26.50 -0.06
C PRO A 487 2.38 25.21 0.12
N ALA A 488 2.74 24.49 -0.95
CA ALA A 488 3.48 23.24 -0.82
C ALA A 488 4.88 23.40 -0.17
N LEU A 489 5.48 24.59 -0.31
CA LEU A 489 6.79 24.91 0.26
C LEU A 489 6.72 25.32 1.74
N GLU A 490 5.53 25.49 2.30
CA GLU A 490 5.35 26.01 3.66
C GLU A 490 5.67 24.97 4.75
N HIS A 491 5.59 25.42 6.00
CA HIS A 491 5.70 24.59 7.19
C HIS A 491 4.42 23.77 7.40
N ARG A 492 4.45 22.48 7.06
CA ARG A 492 3.27 21.59 7.09
C ARG A 492 3.54 20.31 7.90
N SER A 493 2.50 19.78 8.53
CA SER A 493 2.51 18.44 9.14
C SER A 493 2.38 17.37 8.06
N HIS A 494 3.27 17.43 7.07
CA HIS A 494 3.23 16.71 5.81
C HIS A 494 4.65 16.38 5.36
N GLY A 495 4.81 15.27 4.66
CA GLY A 495 6.08 14.88 4.07
C GLY A 495 6.10 13.42 3.68
N GLY A 496 7.26 12.86 3.34
CA GLY A 496 7.44 11.42 3.19
C GLY A 496 7.07 10.71 4.49
N THR A 497 6.20 9.70 4.44
CA THR A 497 5.65 8.99 5.61
C THR A 497 6.04 7.51 5.66
N ASP A 498 6.68 7.00 4.61
CA ASP A 498 7.19 5.63 4.56
C ASP A 498 8.23 5.47 3.44
N MET A 499 8.69 4.24 3.22
CA MET A 499 9.28 3.80 1.95
C MET A 499 9.03 2.30 1.80
N LYS A 500 8.66 1.84 0.60
CA LYS A 500 8.50 0.44 0.24
C LYS A 500 9.40 0.10 -0.94
N VAL A 501 10.01 -1.07 -0.95
CA VAL A 501 10.77 -1.58 -2.10
C VAL A 501 10.63 -3.10 -2.24
N THR A 502 10.51 -3.57 -3.48
CA THR A 502 10.56 -4.99 -3.83
C THR A 502 11.53 -5.23 -4.99
N SER A 503 11.75 -6.51 -5.32
CA SER A 503 12.70 -6.96 -6.33
C SER A 503 12.16 -8.16 -7.12
N SER A 504 12.89 -8.59 -8.16
CA SER A 504 12.52 -9.76 -8.97
C SER A 504 12.49 -11.08 -8.19
N GLU A 505 13.15 -11.19 -7.04
CA GLU A 505 13.00 -12.37 -6.16
C GLU A 505 11.90 -12.18 -5.12
N MET A 506 11.77 -10.97 -4.57
CA MET A 506 10.83 -10.70 -3.48
C MET A 506 9.37 -10.73 -3.93
N TYR A 507 9.06 -10.29 -5.16
CA TYR A 507 7.68 -10.25 -5.66
C TYR A 507 7.04 -11.65 -5.69
N LYS A 508 7.83 -12.69 -5.99
CA LYS A 508 7.38 -14.11 -6.09
C LYS A 508 6.76 -14.63 -4.80
N THR A 509 7.18 -14.07 -3.67
CA THR A 509 6.73 -14.44 -2.33
C THR A 509 5.96 -13.31 -1.63
N PHE A 510 5.54 -12.28 -2.38
CA PHE A 510 4.81 -11.11 -1.88
C PHE A 510 5.59 -10.33 -0.80
N GLU A 511 6.92 -10.35 -0.90
CA GLU A 511 7.81 -9.73 0.08
C GLU A 511 8.19 -8.30 -0.34
N MET A 512 8.41 -7.44 0.65
CA MET A 512 8.91 -6.07 0.48
C MET A 512 9.78 -5.69 1.67
N ILE A 513 10.68 -4.72 1.48
CA ILE A 513 11.26 -3.98 2.60
C ILE A 513 10.44 -2.71 2.77
N ALA A 514 10.09 -2.41 4.01
CA ALA A 514 9.33 -1.22 4.36
C ALA A 514 10.01 -0.42 5.48
N ILE A 515 9.92 0.91 5.44
CA ILE A 515 10.29 1.82 6.53
C ILE A 515 9.06 2.67 6.82
N SER A 516 8.67 2.80 8.09
CA SER A 516 7.54 3.65 8.49
C SER A 516 8.05 4.98 9.09
N GLY A 517 7.34 6.06 8.79
CA GLY A 517 7.59 7.40 9.32
C GLY A 517 8.47 8.28 8.44
N PRO A 518 8.66 9.56 8.83
CA PRO A 518 9.44 10.52 8.07
C PRO A 518 10.93 10.20 8.01
N ALA A 519 11.59 10.65 6.93
CA ALA A 519 13.03 10.48 6.75
C ALA A 519 13.82 11.04 7.95
N TRP A 520 14.84 10.31 8.39
CA TRP A 520 15.69 10.69 9.52
C TRP A 520 17.19 10.41 9.29
N ASP A 521 17.56 10.04 8.06
CA ASP A 521 18.91 9.62 7.69
C ASP A 521 19.92 10.78 7.78
N GLN A 522 19.50 11.98 7.35
CA GLN A 522 20.33 13.20 7.30
C GLN A 522 19.66 14.40 7.98
N VAL A 523 18.45 14.21 8.49
CA VAL A 523 17.60 15.22 9.15
C VAL A 523 17.14 14.68 10.51
N PRO A 524 16.81 15.55 11.49
CA PRO A 524 16.40 15.08 12.81
C PRO A 524 15.13 14.20 12.71
N PRO A 525 15.06 13.07 13.45
CA PRO A 525 13.85 12.26 13.49
C PRO A 525 12.64 13.06 13.94
N PHE A 526 11.49 12.84 13.31
CA PHE A 526 10.25 13.50 13.71
C PHE A 526 9.79 13.01 15.08
N GLN A 527 9.35 13.94 15.94
CA GLN A 527 8.81 13.64 17.27
C GLN A 527 7.59 14.54 17.54
N TRP A 528 6.41 13.95 17.77
CA TRP A 528 5.16 14.69 17.98
C TRP A 528 5.27 15.70 19.13
N SER A 529 5.77 15.27 20.29
CA SER A 529 5.90 16.10 21.49
C SER A 529 6.88 17.26 21.36
N LYS A 530 7.75 17.24 20.34
CA LYS A 530 8.74 18.30 20.07
C LYS A 530 8.51 19.06 18.78
N SER A 531 7.42 18.79 18.07
CA SER A 531 7.04 19.54 16.88
C SER A 531 6.04 20.64 17.22
N SER A 532 5.86 21.57 16.29
CA SER A 532 4.77 22.55 16.29
C SER A 532 3.37 21.92 16.22
N TYR A 533 3.30 20.61 15.98
CA TYR A 533 2.07 19.85 15.78
C TYR A 533 1.69 18.96 16.97
N SER A 534 2.31 19.16 18.14
CA SER A 534 2.02 18.42 19.37
C SER A 534 0.53 18.45 19.79
N GLY A 535 -0.21 19.49 19.38
CA GLY A 535 -1.65 19.63 19.62
C GLY A 535 -2.57 18.91 18.62
N LEU A 536 -2.05 18.36 17.51
CA LEU A 536 -2.86 17.61 16.55
C LEU A 536 -3.22 16.23 17.12
N ILE A 537 -4.39 15.68 16.75
CA ILE A 537 -4.80 14.33 17.18
C ILE A 537 -3.97 13.29 16.42
N HIS A 538 -3.29 12.40 17.16
CA HIS A 538 -2.44 11.34 16.62
C HIS A 538 -2.52 10.06 17.48
N MET A 539 -3.74 9.61 17.75
CA MET A 539 -4.01 8.43 18.57
C MET A 539 -3.31 7.19 18.00
N GLY A 540 -2.70 6.40 18.88
CA GLY A 540 -1.97 5.18 18.51
C GLY A 540 -0.60 5.40 17.87
N HIS A 541 -0.22 6.64 17.56
CA HIS A 541 1.10 6.94 17.03
C HIS A 541 2.18 6.81 18.13
N PRO A 542 3.35 6.24 17.80
CA PRO A 542 4.58 6.49 18.54
C PRO A 542 4.89 7.99 18.58
N ASP A 543 5.42 8.47 19.70
CA ASP A 543 5.83 9.88 19.82
C ASP A 543 7.03 10.19 18.91
N LEU A 544 8.10 9.39 19.01
CA LEU A 544 9.31 9.48 18.19
C LEU A 544 9.26 8.51 17.00
N TRP A 545 9.46 9.03 15.80
CA TRP A 545 9.50 8.28 14.54
C TRP A 545 10.93 8.07 14.09
N LYS A 546 11.54 6.98 14.54
CA LYS A 546 12.90 6.57 14.18
C LYS A 546 12.98 5.06 13.96
N PHE A 547 12.12 4.55 13.07
CA PHE A 547 12.02 3.12 12.81
C PHE A 547 13.08 2.63 11.83
N PRO A 548 13.66 1.44 12.05
CA PRO A 548 14.55 0.80 11.09
C PRO A 548 13.75 0.17 9.93
N PRO A 549 14.42 -0.19 8.82
CA PRO A 549 13.82 -1.01 7.78
C PRO A 549 13.36 -2.37 8.31
N VAL A 550 12.17 -2.79 7.90
CA VAL A 550 11.62 -4.11 8.17
C VAL A 550 11.52 -4.93 6.89
N MET A 551 11.97 -6.18 6.95
CA MET A 551 11.73 -7.16 5.90
C MET A 551 10.38 -7.82 6.14
N VAL A 552 9.41 -7.57 5.26
CA VAL A 552 8.07 -8.14 5.33
C VAL A 552 8.09 -9.54 4.72
N ARG A 553 7.81 -10.55 5.54
CA ARG A 553 7.72 -11.95 5.10
C ARG A 553 6.44 -12.60 5.58
N TRP A 554 5.76 -13.29 4.69
CA TRP A 554 4.51 -13.98 4.99
C TRP A 554 4.77 -15.46 5.24
N LYS A 555 4.62 -15.90 6.50
CA LYS A 555 4.75 -17.32 6.87
C LYS A 555 3.56 -18.12 6.32
N LYS A 556 3.79 -19.37 5.91
CA LYS A 556 2.68 -20.31 5.65
C LYS A 556 2.00 -20.66 6.98
N LEU A 557 0.71 -20.38 7.10
CA LEU A 557 -0.09 -20.67 8.31
C LEU A 557 -0.10 -22.15 8.72
N CYS A 558 0.23 -23.07 7.80
CA CYS A 558 0.36 -24.51 8.10
C CYS A 558 1.45 -24.81 9.15
N GLU A 559 2.42 -23.92 9.39
CA GLU A 559 3.46 -24.11 10.40
C GLU A 559 3.01 -23.68 11.82
N LEU A 560 1.98 -22.86 11.93
CA LEU A 560 1.49 -22.34 13.23
C LEU A 560 0.64 -23.36 14.00
N SER A 561 0.03 -24.34 13.32
CA SER A 561 -0.74 -25.41 13.95
C SER A 561 0.15 -26.50 14.58
N PHE A 562 1.37 -26.72 14.06
CA PHE A 562 2.28 -27.75 14.56
C PHE A 562 3.05 -27.35 15.83
N PHE A 563 3.15 -26.06 16.15
CA PHE A 563 3.84 -25.61 17.37
C PHE A 563 3.00 -25.73 18.65
N LYS A 564 1.66 -25.81 18.54
CA LYS A 564 0.79 -26.04 19.71
C LYS A 564 0.74 -27.52 20.11
N THR A 565 0.87 -28.46 19.19
CA THR A 565 0.84 -29.90 19.49
C THR A 565 2.15 -30.43 20.08
N ARG A 566 3.32 -29.84 19.75
CA ARG A 566 4.60 -30.26 20.35
C ARG A 566 4.76 -29.90 21.83
N LYS A 567 4.08 -28.85 22.33
CA LYS A 567 4.13 -28.50 23.76
C LYS A 567 3.24 -29.36 24.66
N VAL A 568 2.31 -30.13 24.08
CA VAL A 568 1.46 -31.06 24.84
C VAL A 568 2.07 -32.47 24.88
N LEU A 569 2.86 -32.87 23.88
CA LEU A 569 3.55 -34.17 23.90
C LEU A 569 4.86 -34.21 24.70
N SER A 570 5.43 -33.07 25.10
CA SER A 570 6.68 -33.04 25.90
C SER A 570 6.46 -32.99 27.42
N LEU A 571 5.22 -33.15 27.89
CA LEU A 571 4.85 -33.12 29.32
C LEU A 571 4.27 -34.46 29.83
N TRP A 572 4.35 -35.53 29.04
CA TRP A 572 3.84 -36.87 29.40
C TRP A 572 4.88 -38.00 29.23
N THR A 573 6.16 -37.70 29.45
CA THR A 573 7.21 -38.73 29.62
C THR A 573 8.21 -38.33 30.69
N ALA A 574 7.74 -38.18 31.93
CA ALA A 574 8.61 -38.11 33.10
C ALA A 574 7.86 -38.53 34.37
N SER A 575 7.52 -39.81 34.48
CA SER A 575 7.16 -40.42 35.76
C SER A 575 7.53 -41.91 35.78
N LYS A 576 8.61 -42.18 36.51
CA LYS A 576 8.95 -43.39 37.29
C LYS A 576 8.11 -44.64 37.02
N LEU A 577 8.80 -45.72 36.64
CA LEU A 577 8.50 -47.09 37.13
C LEU A 577 9.73 -47.97 36.88
N ASP A 578 10.52 -48.14 37.95
CA ASP A 578 11.56 -49.16 38.06
C ASP A 578 10.94 -50.52 38.44
N ALA A 579 11.36 -51.54 37.69
CA ALA A 579 11.64 -52.92 38.09
C ALA A 579 10.61 -53.73 38.91
N ILE A 580 9.90 -54.65 38.24
CA ILE A 580 9.74 -56.05 38.70
C ILE A 580 9.70 -56.99 37.48
N SER A 581 10.63 -57.94 37.43
CA SER A 581 10.77 -59.00 36.41
C SER A 581 9.86 -60.22 36.67
N PRO A 582 9.45 -60.98 35.63
CA PRO A 582 9.16 -62.41 35.78
C PRO A 582 10.12 -63.29 34.94
N PRO A 583 10.34 -64.58 35.33
CA PRO A 583 11.37 -65.47 34.79
C PRO A 583 10.92 -66.25 33.52
N PRO A 584 11.82 -67.01 32.86
CA PRO A 584 11.75 -67.28 31.42
C PRO A 584 10.99 -68.57 31.05
N LEU A 585 10.30 -68.54 29.91
CA LEU A 585 9.77 -69.73 29.24
C LEU A 585 10.72 -70.21 28.13
N LYS A 586 11.04 -71.51 28.21
CA LYS A 586 12.00 -72.25 27.39
C LYS A 586 11.55 -72.42 25.94
N ARG A 587 12.56 -72.47 25.05
CA ARG A 587 12.51 -72.92 23.65
C ARG A 587 11.94 -74.34 23.51
N ASN A 588 11.16 -74.52 22.44
CA ASN A 588 11.07 -75.66 21.50
C ASN A 588 10.03 -75.21 20.43
N SER A 589 10.05 -75.51 19.14
CA SER A 589 10.92 -76.23 18.20
C SER A 589 10.28 -76.01 16.82
N LEU A 590 11.11 -75.79 15.80
CA LEU A 590 10.91 -76.03 14.35
C LEU A 590 9.56 -76.63 13.89
N ARG A 591 8.93 -76.00 12.89
CA ARG A 591 8.69 -76.58 11.54
C ARG A 591 8.08 -75.57 10.56
N PHE A 592 8.74 -75.44 9.41
CA PHE A 592 8.15 -74.96 8.16
C PHE A 592 7.05 -75.94 7.69
N VAL A 593 6.03 -75.44 6.98
CA VAL A 593 5.62 -75.82 5.61
C VAL A 593 4.29 -75.12 5.26
N ARG A 594 4.34 -74.44 4.09
CA ARG A 594 3.29 -73.84 3.24
C ARG A 594 2.64 -72.54 3.68
#